data_AF-A0A1Q4FS02-F1
#
_entry.id   AF-A0A1Q4FS02-F1
#
_cell.length_a   1.000
_cell.length_b   1.000
_cell.length_c   1.000
_cell.angle_alpha   90.00
_cell.angle_beta   90.00
_cell.angle_gamma   90.00
#
_symmetry.space_group_name_H-M   'P 1'
#
loop_
_entity.id
_entity.type
_entity.pdbx_description
1 polymer ?
#
loop_
_entity_poly.entity_id
_entity_poly.type
_entity_poly.pdbx_seq_one_letter_code
_entity_poly.pdbx_strand_id
1 'polypeptide(L)'
;MFRHRFITKLFVALIEQHRVANPEAFRSMLLSGEELKTKVSEWTGTRPESLDAYIDLAFDEVAGFKKIFDLVTVGLTVDSFLGSLECEMQRLSIGDDPHLVAGRLVDLARALKGDLLTARSNRSE
;
A
#
# COMPACT_ATOMS: atom_id res chain seq x y z
N MET A 1 17.68 16.72 14.34
CA MET A 1 17.03 15.54 13.71
C MET A 1 15.50 15.67 13.58
N PHE A 2 14.78 16.35 14.47
CA PHE A 2 13.30 16.43 14.42
C PHE A 2 12.72 17.14 13.18
N ARG A 3 13.30 18.29 12.79
CA ARG A 3 12.80 19.11 11.67
C ARG A 3 12.76 18.36 10.32
N HIS A 4 13.84 17.66 9.96
CA HIS A 4 13.92 16.89 8.71
C HIS A 4 12.85 15.79 8.65
N ARG A 5 12.69 15.05 9.76
CA ARG A 5 11.66 14.00 9.87
C ARG A 5 10.25 14.58 9.81
N PHE A 6 10.03 15.74 10.45
CA PHE A 6 8.76 16.44 10.43
C PHE A 6 8.35 16.86 9.01
N ILE A 7 9.25 17.48 8.24
CA ILE A 7 8.97 17.90 6.86
C ILE A 7 8.61 16.69 5.99
N THR A 8 9.40 15.61 6.09
CA THR A 8 9.14 14.37 5.35
C THR A 8 7.76 13.81 5.69
N LYS A 9 7.39 13.77 6.98
CA LYS A 9 6.09 13.27 7.44
C LYS A 9 4.91 14.16 7.04
N LEU A 10 5.10 15.48 6.99
CA LEU A 10 4.13 16.41 6.44
C LEU A 10 3.84 16.10 4.98
N PHE A 11 4.88 15.87 4.17
CA PHE A 11 4.69 15.50 2.77
C PHE A 11 4.07 14.12 2.57
N VAL A 12 4.44 13.12 3.38
CA VAL A 12 3.77 11.81 3.38
C VAL A 12 2.25 11.98 3.58
N ALA A 13 1.83 12.74 4.59
CA ALA A 13 0.42 12.97 4.87
C ALA A 13 -0.31 13.67 3.70
N LEU A 14 0.34 14.63 3.05
CA LEU A 14 -0.21 15.33 1.89
C LEU A 14 -0.31 14.43 0.66
N ILE A 15 0.69 13.58 0.41
CA ILE A 15 0.68 12.60 -0.69
C ILE A 15 -0.48 11.62 -0.51
N GLU A 16 -0.67 11.10 0.71
CA GLU A 16 -1.75 10.17 1.06
C GLU A 16 -3.14 10.82 0.94
N GLN A 17 -3.31 12.04 1.46
CA GLN A 17 -4.58 12.76 1.41
C GLN A 17 -5.05 13.03 -0.03
N HIS A 18 -4.13 13.40 -0.91
CA HIS A 18 -4.44 13.78 -2.29
C HIS A 18 -4.29 12.61 -3.29
N ARG A 19 -3.89 11.42 -2.82
CA ARG A 19 -3.65 10.21 -3.64
C ARG A 19 -2.76 10.49 -4.85
N VAL A 20 -1.69 11.24 -4.65
CA VAL A 20 -0.79 11.61 -5.74
C VAL A 20 0.22 10.51 -5.98
N ALA A 21 0.15 9.88 -7.15
CA ALA A 21 1.02 8.75 -7.51
C ALA A 21 2.42 9.16 -7.99
N ASN A 22 2.57 10.39 -8.51
CA ASN A 22 3.78 10.84 -9.19
C ASN A 22 4.42 12.05 -8.49
N PRO A 23 5.72 12.00 -8.16
CA PRO A 23 6.47 13.16 -7.65
C PRO A 23 6.29 14.43 -8.47
N GLU A 24 6.38 14.35 -9.80
CA GLU A 24 6.19 15.50 -10.69
C GLU A 24 4.79 16.11 -10.57
N ALA A 25 3.75 15.27 -10.45
CA ALA A 25 2.38 15.75 -10.26
C ALA A 25 2.22 16.40 -8.88
N PHE A 26 2.86 15.85 -7.85
CA PHE A 26 2.85 16.44 -6.50
C PHE A 26 3.60 17.77 -6.46
N ARG A 27 4.74 17.87 -7.15
CA ARG A 27 5.46 19.12 -7.34
C ARG A 27 4.61 20.14 -8.09
N SER A 28 3.91 19.74 -9.16
CA SER A 28 3.00 20.63 -9.89
C SER A 28 1.83 21.10 -9.01
N MET A 29 1.28 20.23 -8.16
CA MET A 29 0.23 20.58 -7.19
C MET A 29 0.77 21.57 -6.14
N LEU A 30 1.98 21.32 -5.63
CA LEU A 30 2.71 22.22 -4.73
C LEU A 30 3.06 23.57 -5.39
N LEU A 31 3.39 23.59 -6.68
CA LEU A 31 3.75 24.79 -7.43
C LEU A 31 2.51 25.60 -7.87
N SER A 32 1.39 24.93 -8.16
CA SER A 32 0.10 25.59 -8.39
C SER A 32 -0.37 26.35 -7.15
N GLY A 33 0.14 26.00 -5.97
CA GLY A 33 0.09 26.81 -4.77
C GLY A 33 1.48 27.25 -4.35
N GLU A 34 2.12 28.19 -5.04
CA GLU A 34 3.36 28.85 -4.57
C GLU A 34 3.30 29.27 -3.08
N GLU A 35 2.10 29.53 -2.56
CA GLU A 35 1.85 29.71 -1.13
C GLU A 35 2.22 28.51 -0.24
N LEU A 36 2.00 27.26 -0.67
CA LEU A 36 2.24 26.08 0.16
C LEU A 36 3.73 25.80 0.31
N LYS A 37 4.52 25.82 -0.79
CA LYS A 37 5.98 25.64 -0.72
C LYS A 37 6.62 26.77 0.10
N THR A 38 6.11 28.00 -0.05
CA THR A 38 6.52 29.18 0.74
C THR A 38 6.12 29.05 2.22
N LYS A 39 4.87 28.71 2.54
CA LYS A 39 4.40 28.51 3.92
C LYS A 39 5.13 27.37 4.62
N VAL A 40 5.38 26.26 3.93
CA VAL A 40 6.16 25.14 4.49
C VAL A 40 7.61 25.56 4.74
N SER A 41 8.21 26.34 3.84
CA SER A 41 9.53 26.95 4.03
C SER A 41 9.55 27.87 5.27
N GLU A 42 8.55 28.74 5.43
CA GLU A 42 8.39 29.64 6.59
C GLU A 42 8.18 28.87 7.91
N TRP A 43 7.26 27.92 7.94
CA TRP A 43 6.96 27.12 9.13
C TRP A 43 8.14 26.27 9.60
N THR A 44 8.97 25.83 8.67
CA THR A 44 10.06 24.91 8.96
C THR A 44 11.41 25.61 9.02
N GLY A 45 11.51 26.86 8.56
CA GLY A 45 12.76 27.61 8.43
C GLY A 45 13.74 26.98 7.44
N THR A 46 13.22 26.28 6.42
CA THR A 46 14.01 25.53 5.44
C THR A 46 13.91 26.22 4.09
N ARG A 47 15.00 26.28 3.32
CA ARG A 47 14.97 26.94 2.02
C ARG A 47 14.04 26.20 1.04
N PRO A 48 13.30 26.89 0.17
CA PRO A 48 12.38 26.27 -0.77
C PRO A 48 13.02 25.19 -1.65
N GLU A 49 14.28 25.38 -2.05
CA GLU A 49 15.01 24.44 -2.92
C GLU A 49 15.36 23.15 -2.18
N SER A 50 15.49 23.22 -0.86
CA SER A 50 15.74 22.04 -0.01
C SER A 50 14.49 21.21 0.22
N LEU A 51 13.30 21.72 -0.11
CA LEU A 51 12.05 20.99 0.09
C LEU A 51 11.90 19.80 -0.87
N ASP A 52 12.49 19.89 -2.07
CA ASP A 52 12.37 18.84 -3.10
C ASP A 52 12.99 17.51 -2.64
N ALA A 53 14.10 17.56 -1.90
CA ALA A 53 14.70 16.35 -1.32
C ALA A 53 13.77 15.65 -0.31
N TYR A 54 12.95 16.37 0.45
CA TYR A 54 11.99 15.73 1.36
C TYR A 54 10.75 15.22 0.64
N ILE A 55 10.41 15.79 -0.51
CA ILE A 55 9.35 15.24 -1.38
C ILE A 55 9.79 13.85 -1.85
N ASP A 56 11.02 13.74 -2.35
CA ASP A 56 11.58 12.47 -2.81
C ASP A 56 11.59 11.43 -1.67
N LEU A 57 12.09 11.81 -0.48
CA LEU A 57 12.08 10.96 0.71
C LEU A 57 10.66 10.55 1.14
N ALA A 58 9.67 11.42 0.97
CA ALA A 58 8.29 11.11 1.30
C ALA A 58 7.69 10.08 0.33
N PHE A 59 7.98 10.20 -0.98
CA PHE A 59 7.57 9.20 -1.96
C PHE A 59 8.26 7.85 -1.74
N ASP A 60 9.56 7.84 -1.41
CA ASP A 60 10.27 6.63 -1.03
C ASP A 60 9.64 5.96 0.21
N GLU A 61 9.25 6.76 1.21
CA GLU A 61 8.61 6.25 2.43
C GLU A 61 7.20 5.69 2.15
N VAL A 62 6.39 6.37 1.33
CA VAL A 62 5.07 5.89 0.89
C VAL A 62 5.20 4.60 0.08
N ALA A 63 6.13 4.54 -0.88
CA ALA A 63 6.39 3.36 -1.68
C ALA A 63 6.88 2.18 -0.83
N GLY A 64 7.76 2.45 0.15
CA GLY A 64 8.22 1.47 1.13
C GLY A 64 7.08 0.92 1.98
N PHE A 65 6.20 1.79 2.50
CA PHE A 65 5.03 1.40 3.27
C PHE A 65 4.07 0.53 2.45
N LYS A 66 3.77 0.95 1.22
CA LYS A 66 2.92 0.21 0.27
C LYS A 66 3.47 -1.19 0.00
N LYS A 67 4.77 -1.31 -0.23
CA LYS A 67 5.43 -2.62 -0.43
C LYS A 67 5.32 -3.55 0.77
N ILE A 68 5.51 -3.01 1.99
CA ILE A 68 5.39 -3.80 3.23
C ILE A 68 3.94 -4.22 3.43
N PHE A 69 3.00 -3.30 3.24
CA PHE A 69 1.57 -3.57 3.33
C PHE A 69 1.15 -4.69 2.37
N ASP A 70 1.52 -4.58 1.08
CA ASP A 70 1.23 -5.60 0.07
C ASP A 70 1.79 -6.97 0.45
N LEU A 71 3.01 -7.03 1.00
CA LEU A 71 3.63 -8.28 1.44
C LEU A 71 2.86 -8.92 2.60
N VAL A 72 2.46 -8.10 3.59
CA VAL A 72 1.66 -8.56 4.73
C VAL A 72 0.29 -9.03 4.26
N THR A 73 -0.38 -8.28 3.37
CA THR A 73 -1.66 -8.68 2.80
C THR A 73 -1.56 -10.03 2.10
N VAL A 74 -0.54 -10.24 1.25
CA VAL A 74 -0.31 -11.53 0.58
C VAL A 74 -0.12 -12.65 1.60
N GLY A 75 0.67 -12.43 2.66
CA GLY A 75 0.86 -13.42 3.73
C GLY A 75 -0.47 -13.80 4.39
N LEU A 76 -1.26 -12.81 4.82
CA LEU A 76 -2.56 -13.03 5.45
C LEU A 76 -3.55 -13.76 4.53
N THR A 77 -3.58 -13.42 3.23
CA THR A 77 -4.42 -14.12 2.24
C THR A 77 -4.03 -15.59 2.11
N VAL A 78 -2.72 -15.88 2.06
CA VAL A 78 -2.21 -17.27 1.97
C VAL A 78 -2.54 -18.04 3.26
N ASP A 79 -2.35 -17.45 4.43
CA ASP A 79 -2.66 -18.08 5.72
C ASP A 79 -4.16 -18.41 5.81
N SER A 80 -5.02 -17.48 5.40
CA SER A 80 -6.48 -17.70 5.38
C SER A 80 -6.87 -18.82 4.41
N PHE A 81 -6.20 -18.92 3.26
CA PHE A 81 -6.44 -19.98 2.31
C PHE A 81 -5.99 -21.35 2.86
N LEU A 82 -4.82 -21.42 3.48
CA LEU A 82 -4.33 -22.65 4.13
C LEU A 82 -5.30 -23.14 5.22
N GLY A 83 -5.78 -22.25 6.08
CA GLY A 83 -6.79 -22.62 7.09
C GLY A 83 -8.10 -23.10 6.46
N SER A 84 -8.50 -22.53 5.32
CA SER A 84 -9.68 -23.00 4.57
C SER A 84 -9.46 -24.39 3.94
N LEU A 85 -8.26 -24.67 3.44
CA LEU A 85 -7.88 -26.00 2.93
C LEU A 85 -7.92 -27.06 4.03
N GLU A 86 -7.38 -26.75 5.21
CA GLU A 86 -7.39 -27.67 6.36
C GLU A 86 -8.81 -28.05 6.77
N CYS A 87 -9.73 -27.06 6.80
CA CYS A 87 -11.16 -27.30 7.04
C CYS A 87 -11.76 -28.24 5.98
N GLU A 88 -11.52 -28.01 4.70
CA GLU A 88 -12.04 -28.87 3.63
C GLU A 88 -11.44 -30.29 3.67
N MET A 89 -10.17 -30.43 4.06
CA MET A 89 -9.53 -31.75 4.28
C MET A 89 -10.12 -32.50 5.48
N GLN A 90 -10.46 -31.80 6.57
CA GLN A 90 -11.16 -32.43 7.70
C GLN A 90 -12.53 -32.97 7.28
N ARG A 91 -13.23 -32.28 6.39
CA ARG A 91 -14.55 -32.72 5.90
C ARG A 91 -14.48 -34.02 5.11
N LEU A 92 -13.47 -34.19 4.26
CA LEU A 92 -13.19 -35.48 3.62
C LEU A 92 -12.95 -36.59 4.65
N SER A 93 -12.26 -36.27 5.75
CA SER A 93 -11.98 -37.23 6.82
C SER A 93 -13.23 -37.64 7.61
N ILE A 94 -14.25 -36.77 7.65
CA ILE A 94 -15.55 -37.01 8.32
C ILE A 94 -16.56 -37.69 7.37
N GLY A 95 -16.20 -37.86 6.08
CA GLY A 95 -17.01 -38.59 5.09
C GLY A 95 -17.95 -37.72 4.25
N ASP A 96 -17.70 -36.42 4.14
CA ASP A 96 -18.40 -35.57 3.16
C ASP A 96 -18.13 -36.05 1.72
N ASP A 97 -19.07 -35.75 0.81
CA ASP A 97 -18.96 -36.10 -0.60
C ASP A 97 -17.67 -35.49 -1.22
N PRO A 98 -16.74 -36.34 -1.71
CA PRO A 98 -15.49 -35.88 -2.32
C PRO A 98 -15.69 -34.93 -3.51
N HIS A 99 -16.77 -35.07 -4.27
CA HIS A 99 -17.07 -34.17 -5.39
C HIS A 99 -17.47 -32.77 -4.92
N LEU A 100 -18.23 -32.67 -3.82
CA LEU A 100 -18.59 -31.39 -3.21
C LEU A 100 -17.37 -30.67 -2.62
N VAL A 101 -16.48 -31.41 -1.95
CA VAL A 101 -15.24 -30.83 -1.40
C VAL A 101 -14.33 -30.38 -2.54
N ALA A 102 -14.14 -31.20 -3.58
CA ALA A 102 -13.34 -30.82 -4.74
C ALA A 102 -13.86 -29.53 -5.42
N GLY A 103 -15.19 -29.37 -5.55
CA GLY A 103 -15.79 -28.14 -6.06
C GLY A 103 -15.43 -26.91 -5.22
N ARG A 104 -15.54 -27.00 -3.89
CA ARG A 104 -15.19 -25.90 -2.97
C ARG A 104 -13.71 -25.56 -3.00
N LEU A 105 -12.83 -26.56 -3.10
CA LEU A 105 -11.39 -26.35 -3.25
C LEU A 105 -11.06 -25.54 -4.52
N VAL A 106 -11.74 -25.84 -5.63
CA VAL A 106 -11.58 -25.08 -6.88
C VAL A 106 -12.05 -23.63 -6.69
N ASP A 107 -13.15 -23.41 -5.97
CA ASP A 107 -13.65 -22.05 -5.70
C ASP A 107 -12.73 -21.27 -4.76
N LEU A 108 -12.19 -21.91 -3.72
CA LEU A 108 -11.16 -21.32 -2.84
C LEU A 108 -9.90 -20.94 -3.64
N ALA A 109 -9.44 -21.80 -4.55
CA ALA A 109 -8.28 -21.50 -5.39
C ALA A 109 -8.54 -20.34 -6.36
N ARG A 110 -9.78 -20.21 -6.88
CA ARG A 110 -10.18 -19.06 -7.69
C ARG A 110 -10.24 -17.77 -6.88
N ALA A 111 -10.78 -17.83 -5.67
CA ALA A 111 -10.83 -16.69 -4.75
C ALA A 111 -9.41 -16.20 -4.40
N LEU A 112 -8.52 -17.12 -4.00
CA LEU A 112 -7.10 -16.81 -3.75
C LEU A 112 -6.44 -16.13 -4.95
N LYS A 113 -6.66 -16.65 -6.17
CA LYS A 113 -6.13 -16.03 -7.39
C LYS A 113 -6.66 -14.61 -7.57
N GLY A 114 -7.94 -14.36 -7.29
CA GLY A 114 -8.55 -13.03 -7.34
C GLY A 114 -7.93 -12.07 -6.33
N ASP A 115 -7.77 -12.50 -5.09
CA ASP A 115 -7.22 -11.69 -4.01
C ASP A 115 -5.75 -11.32 -4.27
N LEU A 116 -4.95 -12.28 -4.76
CA LEU A 116 -3.55 -12.04 -5.14
C LEU A 116 -3.41 -11.11 -6.35
N LEU A 117 -4.32 -11.19 -7.32
CA LEU A 117 -4.34 -10.27 -8.47
C LEU A 117 -4.70 -8.84 -8.04
N THR A 118 -5.63 -8.70 -7.09
CA THR A 118 -6.01 -7.41 -6.52
C THR A 118 -4.84 -6.78 -5.78
N ALA A 119 -4.13 -7.56 -4.96
CA ALA A 119 -2.88 -7.13 -4.30
C ALA A 119 -1.76 -6.78 -5.30
N ARG A 120 -1.78 -7.33 -6.53
CA ARG A 120 -0.83 -6.99 -7.60
C ARG A 120 -1.24 -5.76 -8.39
N SER A 121 -2.52 -5.51 -8.60
CA SER A 121 -3.01 -4.31 -9.31
C SER A 121 -2.65 -3.04 -8.56
N ASN A 122 -2.71 -3.07 -7.23
CA ASN A 122 -2.25 -1.97 -6.38
C ASN A 122 -0.77 -1.62 -6.60
N ARG A 123 0.09 -2.50 -7.16
CA ARG A 123 1.49 -2.18 -7.48
C ARG A 123 1.71 -1.31 -8.72
N SER A 124 0.68 -1.11 -9.56
CA SER A 124 0.83 -0.48 -10.89
C SER A 124 0.27 0.95 -10.98
N GLU A 125 -0.38 1.42 -9.91
CA GLU A 125 -0.85 2.80 -9.71
C GLU A 125 -0.01 3.50 -8.65
#